data_AF-A0A969HDR3-F1
#
_entry.id   AF-A0A969HDR3-F1
#
_cell.length_a   1.000
_cell.length_b   1.000
_cell.length_c   1.000
_cell.angle_alpha   90.00
_cell.angle_beta   90.00
_cell.angle_gamma   90.00
#
_symmetry.space_group_name_H-M   'P 1'
#
loop_
_entity.id
_entity.type
_entity.pdbx_description
1 polymer ?
#
loop_
_entity_poly.entity_id
_entity_poly.type
_entity_poly.pdbx_seq_one_letter_code
_entity_poly.pdbx_strand_id
1 'polypeptide(L)'
;MMTGWRWPALPRVIWFFYSSPPSNMKLDRHIPGCGWKAATLDALRWPFFALLPTAPAAVPLMNIGPLYRALWPIGQKAIHVSEAEVPAAMTEWHTYTLDWQPKTARFAVDGQTILDCATPPRGPLGFVLWLDNQFMVATPWGKFNYGLLDGPGEQWLEVSQLEIRK
;
A
#
# COMPACT_ATOMS: atom_id res chain seq x y z
N MET A 1 19.09 -8.63 -21.65
CA MET A 1 18.49 -9.68 -20.79
C MET A 1 19.15 -9.61 -19.42
N MET A 2 18.41 -9.26 -18.36
CA MET A 2 18.94 -9.22 -16.99
C MET A 2 18.22 -10.28 -16.16
N THR A 3 18.84 -11.45 -16.00
CA THR A 3 18.34 -12.54 -15.14
C THR A 3 19.46 -12.98 -14.21
N GLY A 4 19.63 -12.26 -13.11
CA GLY A 4 20.43 -12.67 -11.96
C GLY A 4 19.54 -12.80 -10.73
N TRP A 5 19.91 -13.67 -9.80
CA TRP A 5 19.21 -13.87 -8.52
C TRP A 5 19.15 -12.53 -7.76
N ARG A 6 17.97 -11.92 -7.71
CA ARG A 6 17.73 -10.72 -6.90
C ARG A 6 17.10 -11.17 -5.59
N TRP A 7 17.67 -10.70 -4.48
CA TRP A 7 16.97 -10.77 -3.21
C TRP A 7 15.58 -10.12 -3.37
N PRO A 8 14.51 -10.73 -2.86
CA PRO A 8 13.19 -10.11 -2.88
C PRO A 8 13.30 -8.74 -2.22
N ALA A 9 12.96 -7.69 -2.98
CA ALA A 9 13.00 -6.33 -2.47
C ALA A 9 11.87 -6.16 -1.46
N LEU A 10 12.19 -5.72 -0.25
CA LEU A 10 11.18 -5.33 0.72
C LEU A 10 10.41 -4.11 0.19
N PRO A 11 9.09 -4.08 0.38
CA PRO A 11 8.26 -3.05 -0.21
C PRO A 11 8.55 -1.68 0.40
N ARG A 12 8.66 -0.69 -0.48
CA ARG A 12 8.63 0.73 -0.15
C ARG A 12 7.78 1.42 -1.20
N VAL A 13 6.68 2.03 -0.78
CA VAL A 13 5.62 2.50 -1.69
C VAL A 13 5.00 3.80 -1.21
N ILE A 14 4.58 4.61 -2.18
CA ILE A 14 3.79 5.83 -2.03
C ILE A 14 2.91 5.91 -3.28
N TRP A 15 1.60 5.65 -3.15
CA TRP A 15 0.76 5.39 -4.32
C TRP A 15 -0.72 5.67 -4.10
N PHE A 16 -1.43 5.77 -5.21
CA PHE A 16 -2.84 5.39 -5.29
C PHE A 16 -2.89 3.95 -5.80
N PHE A 17 -3.65 3.09 -5.13
CA PHE A 17 -3.64 1.66 -5.41
C PHE A 17 -5.03 1.07 -5.29
N TYR A 18 -5.42 0.30 -6.32
CA TYR A 18 -6.67 -0.46 -6.34
C TYR A 18 -6.38 -1.90 -6.01
N SER A 19 -7.15 -2.44 -5.08
CA SER A 19 -7.18 -3.87 -4.81
C SER A 19 -8.59 -4.37 -5.05
N SER A 20 -8.72 -5.36 -5.92
CA SER A 20 -9.98 -6.06 -6.18
C SER A 20 -10.57 -6.70 -4.91
N PRO A 21 -11.88 -6.97 -4.84
CA PRO A 21 -12.51 -7.56 -3.65
C PRO A 21 -11.86 -8.84 -3.09
N PRO A 22 -11.30 -9.77 -3.92
CA PRO A 22 -10.56 -10.93 -3.43
C PRO A 22 -9.22 -10.60 -2.75
N SER A 23 -8.67 -9.41 -2.99
CA SER A 23 -7.44 -8.94 -2.34
C SER A 23 -7.70 -8.60 -0.87
N ASN A 24 -6.66 -8.67 -0.04
CA ASN A 24 -6.73 -8.20 1.34
C ASN A 24 -5.34 -7.88 1.88
N MET A 25 -4.93 -6.62 1.71
CA MET A 25 -3.71 -6.04 2.28
C MET A 25 -4.09 -5.10 3.42
N LYS A 26 -4.52 -5.69 4.55
CA LYS A 26 -4.98 -4.98 5.76
C LYS A 26 -3.79 -4.45 6.57
N LEU A 27 -3.11 -3.46 5.99
CA LEU A 27 -1.93 -2.85 6.61
C LEU A 27 -2.35 -1.74 7.58
N ASP A 28 -3.34 -0.93 7.24
CA ASP A 28 -3.95 -0.04 8.22
C ASP A 28 -5.10 -0.73 8.96
N ARG A 29 -5.11 -0.63 10.30
CA ARG A 29 -6.19 -1.18 11.13
C ARG A 29 -7.56 -0.59 10.77
N HIS A 30 -7.62 0.68 10.39
CA HIS A 30 -8.86 1.42 10.17
C HIS A 30 -9.32 1.39 8.71
N ILE A 31 -8.41 1.19 7.75
CA ILE A 31 -8.74 1.20 6.32
C ILE A 31 -8.94 -0.23 5.79
N PRO A 32 -9.96 -0.50 4.96
CA PRO A 32 -10.17 -1.81 4.34
C PRO A 32 -8.92 -2.35 3.62
N GLY A 33 -8.78 -3.68 3.60
CA GLY A 33 -7.65 -4.35 2.94
C GLY A 33 -7.76 -4.42 1.41
N CYS A 34 -8.93 -4.12 0.87
CA CYS A 34 -9.21 -4.00 -0.57
C CYS A 34 -9.89 -2.66 -0.87
N GLY A 35 -10.07 -2.35 -2.16
CA GLY A 35 -10.65 -1.10 -2.64
C GLY A 35 -9.61 -0.12 -3.17
N TRP A 36 -10.09 1.09 -3.49
CA TRP A 36 -9.29 2.19 -4.00
C TRP A 36 -8.76 3.03 -2.84
N LYS A 37 -7.44 3.15 -2.71
CA LYS A 37 -6.81 3.84 -1.58
C LYS A 37 -5.56 4.61 -1.97
N ALA A 38 -5.31 5.70 -1.26
CA ALA A 38 -3.98 6.28 -1.14
C ALA A 38 -3.23 5.58 0.00
N ALA A 39 -1.96 5.24 -0.21
CA ALA A 39 -1.20 4.54 0.80
C ALA A 39 0.31 4.81 0.73
N THR A 40 0.94 4.80 1.91
CA THR A 40 2.39 4.80 2.10
C THR A 40 2.82 3.59 2.91
N LEU A 41 3.99 3.03 2.60
CA LEU A 41 4.66 2.02 3.42
C LEU A 41 6.17 2.03 3.17
N ASP A 42 6.96 1.77 4.21
CA ASP A 42 8.41 1.61 4.13
C ASP A 42 8.86 0.44 5.02
N ALA A 43 8.95 -0.76 4.43
CA ALA A 43 9.41 -1.97 5.10
C ALA A 43 10.95 -2.09 5.18
N LEU A 44 11.70 -1.12 4.67
CA LEU A 44 13.17 -1.09 4.75
C LEU A 44 13.67 -0.39 6.03
N ARG A 45 12.78 -0.10 6.97
CA ARG A 45 13.11 0.64 8.19
C ARG A 45 13.66 -0.27 9.28
N TRP A 46 14.68 0.20 10.00
CA TRP A 46 15.30 -0.55 11.11
C TRP A 46 14.29 -1.04 12.17
N PRO A 47 13.32 -0.21 12.63
CA PRO A 47 12.28 -0.69 13.54
C PRO A 47 11.51 -1.91 13.05
N PHE A 48 11.29 -2.07 11.74
CA PHE A 48 10.64 -3.27 11.20
C PHE A 48 11.54 -4.50 11.34
N PHE A 49 12.82 -4.37 11.01
CA PHE A 49 13.79 -5.46 11.20
C PHE A 49 13.93 -5.86 12.68
N ALA A 50 13.87 -4.89 13.60
CA ALA A 50 13.90 -5.14 15.04
C ALA A 50 12.76 -6.04 15.54
N LEU A 51 11.61 -6.00 14.84
CA LEU A 51 10.43 -6.81 15.19
C LEU A 51 10.49 -8.23 14.63
N LEU A 52 11.31 -8.50 13.61
CA LEU A 52 11.35 -9.81 12.93
C LEU A 52 11.61 -10.99 13.89
N PRO A 53 12.52 -10.91 14.87
CA PRO A 53 12.72 -12.01 15.83
C PRO A 53 11.47 -12.33 16.65
N THR A 54 10.58 -11.37 16.85
CA THR A 54 9.32 -11.56 17.59
C THR A 54 8.18 -12.08 16.72
N ALA A 55 8.32 -12.02 15.38
CA ALA A 55 7.24 -12.33 14.45
C ALA A 55 6.66 -13.75 14.60
N PRO A 56 7.46 -14.82 14.82
CA PRO A 56 6.92 -16.17 14.99
C PRO A 56 5.93 -16.29 16.16
N ALA A 57 6.13 -15.51 17.24
CA ALA A 57 5.22 -15.47 18.37
C ALA A 57 4.08 -14.45 18.16
N ALA A 58 4.38 -13.29 17.59
CA ALA A 58 3.41 -12.21 17.44
C ALA A 58 2.34 -12.51 16.37
N VAL A 59 2.71 -13.12 15.24
CA VAL A 59 1.78 -13.35 14.11
C VAL A 59 0.59 -14.25 14.49
N PRO A 60 0.78 -15.41 15.17
CA PRO A 60 -0.35 -16.21 15.64
C PRO A 60 -1.28 -15.43 16.59
N LEU A 61 -0.71 -14.61 17.48
CA LEU A 61 -1.48 -13.78 18.43
C LEU A 61 -2.36 -12.74 17.73
N MET A 62 -2.02 -12.31 16.51
CA MET A 62 -2.86 -11.39 15.73
C MET A 62 -4.18 -12.02 15.27
N ASN A 63 -4.36 -13.35 15.37
CA ASN A 63 -5.66 -13.99 15.16
C ASN A 63 -6.62 -13.77 16.35
N ILE A 64 -6.12 -13.26 17.48
CA ILE A 64 -6.91 -12.93 18.67
C ILE A 64 -7.26 -11.44 18.64
N GLY A 65 -8.54 -11.11 18.45
CA GLY A 65 -9.01 -9.74 18.21
C GLY A 65 -8.48 -8.66 19.18
N PRO A 66 -8.53 -8.85 20.50
CA PRO A 66 -7.94 -7.91 21.45
C PRO A 66 -6.43 -7.72 21.27
N LEU A 67 -5.68 -8.79 21.02
CA LEU A 67 -4.23 -8.73 20.85
C LEU A 67 -3.87 -8.07 19.52
N TYR A 68 -4.60 -8.34 18.44
CA TYR A 68 -4.46 -7.60 17.19
C TYR A 68 -4.60 -6.09 17.40
N ARG A 69 -5.66 -5.66 18.10
CA ARG A 69 -5.90 -4.24 18.37
C ARG A 69 -4.78 -3.59 19.19
N ALA A 70 -4.09 -4.34 20.04
CA ALA A 70 -3.02 -3.87 20.90
C ALA A 70 -1.63 -3.90 20.22
N LEU A 71 -1.31 -5.00 19.53
CA LEU A 71 0.02 -5.25 18.97
C LEU A 71 0.20 -4.67 17.57
N TRP A 72 -0.84 -4.70 16.73
CA TRP A 72 -0.72 -4.26 15.34
C TRP A 72 -0.29 -2.79 15.16
N PRO A 73 -0.72 -1.82 16.00
CA PRO A 73 -0.23 -0.45 15.92
C PRO A 73 1.30 -0.32 16.03
N ILE A 74 1.98 -1.24 16.73
CA ILE A 74 3.45 -1.28 16.81
C ILE A 74 4.04 -1.64 15.44
N GLY A 75 3.48 -2.68 14.81
CA GLY A 75 3.83 -3.09 13.45
C GLY A 75 3.61 -1.96 12.46
N GLN A 76 2.40 -1.39 12.39
CA GLN A 76 2.07 -0.26 11.51
C GLN A 76 3.06 0.90 11.61
N LYS A 77 3.41 1.30 12.85
CA LYS A 77 4.39 2.37 13.10
C LYS A 77 5.80 1.98 12.64
N ALA A 78 6.19 0.71 12.79
CA ALA A 78 7.50 0.23 12.38
C ALA A 78 7.71 0.29 10.85
N ILE A 79 6.63 0.18 10.07
CA ILE A 79 6.64 0.28 8.60
C ILE A 79 6.07 1.58 8.05
N HIS A 80 5.76 2.57 8.90
CA HIS A 80 5.18 3.87 8.50
C HIS A 80 3.98 3.73 7.56
N VAL A 81 3.05 2.83 7.89
CA VAL A 81 1.80 2.72 7.15
C VAL A 81 0.98 3.97 7.38
N SER A 82 0.47 4.54 6.29
CA SER A 82 -0.60 5.54 6.29
C SER A 82 -1.49 5.23 5.10
N GLU A 83 -2.78 5.06 5.34
CA GLU A 83 -3.75 4.76 4.29
C GLU A 83 -4.98 5.67 4.42
N ALA A 84 -5.62 5.97 3.29
CA ALA A 84 -6.95 6.57 3.24
C ALA A 84 -7.72 6.00 2.07
N GLU A 85 -9.02 5.76 2.25
CA GLU A 85 -9.90 5.42 1.15
C GLU A 85 -9.99 6.60 0.19
N VAL A 86 -9.97 6.31 -1.11
CA VAL A 86 -10.19 7.33 -2.14
C VAL A 86 -11.70 7.37 -2.41
N PRO A 87 -12.39 8.48 -2.10
CA PRO A 87 -13.84 8.59 -2.28
C PRO A 87 -14.20 8.98 -3.71
N ALA A 88 -13.59 8.33 -4.71
CA ALA A 88 -13.73 8.66 -6.13
C ALA A 88 -13.96 7.40 -6.97
N ALA A 89 -14.79 7.51 -7.99
CA ALA A 89 -15.12 6.39 -8.88
C ALA A 89 -14.00 6.17 -9.89
N MET A 90 -13.39 4.99 -9.88
CA MET A 90 -12.26 4.70 -10.78
C MET A 90 -12.63 4.71 -12.28
N THR A 91 -13.92 4.69 -12.60
CA THR A 91 -14.46 4.75 -13.98
C THR A 91 -14.71 6.17 -14.47
N GLU A 92 -14.44 7.18 -13.65
CA GLU A 92 -14.58 8.60 -13.99
C GLU A 92 -13.21 9.27 -14.10
N TRP A 93 -13.16 10.38 -14.84
CA TRP A 93 -11.96 11.19 -14.93
C TRP A 93 -11.71 11.92 -13.63
N HIS A 94 -10.54 11.71 -13.04
CA HIS A 94 -10.12 12.37 -11.80
C HIS A 94 -8.70 12.92 -11.93
N THR A 95 -8.44 14.00 -11.20
CA THR A 95 -7.08 14.54 -11.04
C THR A 95 -6.47 14.02 -9.76
N TYR A 96 -5.47 13.15 -9.89
CA TYR A 96 -4.68 12.65 -8.76
C TYR A 96 -3.43 13.50 -8.57
N THR A 97 -3.21 14.00 -7.36
CA THR A 97 -1.99 14.73 -7.00
C THR A 97 -1.30 14.07 -5.83
N LEU A 98 0.01 13.86 -5.97
CA LEU A 98 0.90 13.42 -4.91
C LEU A 98 2.00 14.47 -4.75
N ASP A 99 1.92 15.27 -3.70
CA ASP A 99 3.00 16.17 -3.28
C ASP A 99 3.87 15.43 -2.26
N TRP A 100 5.05 14.98 -2.70
CA TRP A 100 5.98 14.21 -1.87
C TRP A 100 7.22 15.04 -1.51
N GLN A 101 7.33 15.36 -0.23
CA GLN A 101 8.41 16.14 0.37
C GLN A 101 9.27 15.26 1.28
N PRO A 102 10.47 15.72 1.70
CA PRO A 102 11.36 14.92 2.55
C PRO A 102 10.76 14.45 3.90
N LYS A 103 9.76 15.17 4.40
CA LYS A 103 9.13 14.90 5.71
C LYS A 103 7.62 14.66 5.65
N THR A 104 6.98 15.02 4.55
CA THR A 104 5.52 14.96 4.41
C THR A 104 5.16 14.44 3.04
N ALA A 105 4.02 13.77 2.93
CA ALA A 105 3.39 13.50 1.65
C ALA A 105 1.91 13.83 1.73
N ARG A 106 1.41 14.53 0.73
CA ARG A 106 -0.01 14.89 0.62
C ARG A 106 -0.59 14.28 -0.64
N PHE A 107 -1.66 13.53 -0.46
CA PHE A 107 -2.46 12.97 -1.53
C PHE A 107 -3.73 13.79 -1.67
N ALA A 108 -4.05 14.17 -2.90
CA ALA A 108 -5.30 14.82 -3.24
C ALA A 108 -5.95 14.17 -4.46
N VAL A 109 -7.29 14.20 -4.47
CA VAL A 109 -8.12 13.81 -5.61
C VAL A 109 -9.05 14.98 -5.90
N ASP A 110 -9.05 15.44 -7.14
CA ASP A 110 -9.81 16.62 -7.59
C ASP A 110 -9.56 17.87 -6.73
N GLY A 111 -8.30 18.04 -6.31
CA GLY A 111 -7.86 19.14 -5.45
C GLY A 111 -8.19 18.97 -3.96
N GLN A 112 -9.01 18.00 -3.58
CA GLN A 112 -9.31 17.71 -2.17
C GLN A 112 -8.25 16.79 -1.57
N THR A 113 -7.64 17.22 -0.46
CA THR A 113 -6.70 16.37 0.28
C THR A 113 -7.42 15.20 0.94
N ILE A 114 -6.97 13.98 0.67
CA ILE A 114 -7.52 12.74 1.25
C ILE A 114 -6.58 12.06 2.24
N LEU A 115 -5.27 12.30 2.14
CA LEU A 115 -4.27 11.76 3.06
C LEU A 115 -3.14 12.78 3.24
N ASP A 116 -2.84 13.11 4.50
CA ASP A 116 -1.67 13.87 4.90
C ASP A 116 -0.78 12.95 5.77
N CYS A 117 0.38 12.56 5.22
CA CYS A 117 1.30 11.62 5.83
C CYS A 117 2.54 12.36 6.33
N ALA A 118 2.79 12.34 7.64
CA ALA A 118 3.99 12.93 8.26
C ALA A 118 5.22 12.01 8.25
N THR A 119 5.09 10.81 7.67
CA THR A 119 6.13 9.78 7.67
C THR A 119 6.26 9.08 6.32
N PRO A 120 6.42 9.82 5.21
CA PRO A 120 6.52 9.20 3.89
C PRO A 120 7.75 8.28 3.79
N PRO A 121 7.74 7.30 2.88
CA PRO A 121 8.92 6.50 2.58
C PRO A 121 10.09 7.39 2.16
N ARG A 122 11.32 6.92 2.38
CA ARG A 122 12.55 7.67 2.05
C ARG A 122 13.35 7.02 0.93
N GLY A 123 14.11 7.83 0.20
CA GLY A 123 14.98 7.35 -0.87
C GLY A 123 14.28 7.29 -2.23
N PRO A 124 15.02 7.01 -3.31
CA PRO A 124 14.48 7.04 -4.66
C PRO A 124 13.44 5.93 -4.86
N LEU A 125 12.35 6.26 -5.52
CA LEU A 125 11.33 5.34 -5.99
C LEU A 125 11.14 5.49 -7.50
N GLY A 126 10.73 4.41 -8.16
CA GLY A 126 10.33 4.44 -9.56
C GLY A 126 8.86 4.83 -9.68
N PHE A 127 8.53 5.70 -10.63
CA PHE A 127 7.14 5.92 -11.01
C PHE A 127 6.67 4.75 -11.86
N VAL A 128 5.51 4.19 -11.51
CA VAL A 128 4.81 3.22 -12.32
C VAL A 128 3.33 3.53 -12.29
N LEU A 129 2.69 3.37 -13.44
CA LEU A 129 1.26 3.47 -13.62
C LEU A 129 0.85 2.21 -14.39
N TRP A 130 0.04 1.36 -13.77
CA TRP A 130 -0.30 0.08 -14.36
C TRP A 130 -1.73 -0.35 -14.00
N LEU A 131 -2.27 -1.23 -14.83
CA LEU A 131 -3.46 -2.01 -14.57
C LEU A 131 -3.10 -3.48 -14.81
N ASP A 132 -3.51 -4.36 -13.90
CA ASP A 132 -3.34 -5.80 -14.02
C ASP A 132 -4.60 -6.52 -13.52
N ASN A 133 -4.61 -7.85 -13.64
CA ASN A 133 -5.65 -8.73 -13.15
C ASN A 133 -5.17 -9.59 -11.97
N GLN A 134 -4.19 -9.12 -11.20
CA GLN A 134 -3.64 -9.86 -10.06
C GLN A 134 -4.38 -9.51 -8.77
N PHE A 135 -4.45 -10.47 -7.85
CA PHE A 135 -4.90 -10.22 -6.49
C PHE A 135 -3.86 -10.71 -5.50
N MET A 136 -3.83 -10.07 -4.32
CA MET A 136 -2.97 -10.49 -3.22
C MET A 136 -3.69 -10.32 -1.88
N VAL A 137 -3.57 -11.34 -1.05
CA VAL A 137 -3.90 -11.33 0.37
C VAL A 137 -2.58 -11.36 1.12
N ALA A 138 -2.33 -10.35 1.94
CA ALA A 138 -1.18 -10.24 2.81
C ALA A 138 -1.61 -9.55 4.10
N THR A 139 -1.87 -10.35 5.13
CA THR A 139 -2.46 -9.85 6.38
C THR A 139 -1.49 -9.94 7.55
N PRO A 140 -1.63 -9.06 8.57
CA PRO A 140 -0.79 -9.09 9.78
C PRO A 140 -0.83 -10.39 10.59
N TRP A 141 -1.89 -11.20 10.41
CA TRP A 141 -2.10 -12.48 11.10
C TRP A 141 -1.63 -13.69 10.28
N GLY A 142 -0.80 -13.45 9.26
CA GLY A 142 -0.06 -14.51 8.56
C GLY A 142 -0.84 -15.18 7.44
N LYS A 143 -1.98 -14.64 7.02
CA LYS A 143 -2.68 -15.12 5.83
C LYS A 143 -2.03 -14.52 4.58
N PHE A 144 -1.53 -15.39 3.71
CA PHE A 144 -0.99 -15.06 2.39
C PHE A 144 -1.73 -15.85 1.31
N ASN A 145 -2.13 -15.16 0.24
CA ASN A 145 -2.70 -15.77 -0.96
C ASN A 145 -2.44 -14.84 -2.15
N TYR A 146 -2.36 -15.37 -3.36
CA TYR A 146 -2.20 -14.57 -4.56
C TYR A 146 -2.72 -15.34 -5.78
N GLY A 147 -3.00 -14.63 -6.86
CA GLY A 147 -3.40 -15.26 -8.09
C GLY A 147 -3.86 -14.26 -9.14
N LEU A 148 -4.46 -14.80 -10.19
CA LEU A 148 -5.07 -14.02 -11.27
C LEU A 148 -6.59 -14.03 -11.10
N LEU A 149 -7.21 -12.96 -11.54
CA LEU A 149 -8.65 -12.82 -11.68
C LEU A 149 -9.03 -12.85 -13.14
N ASP A 150 -10.17 -13.47 -13.41
CA ASP A 150 -10.82 -13.34 -14.70
C ASP A 150 -11.57 -12.01 -14.72
N GLY A 151 -11.10 -11.08 -15.55
CA GLY A 151 -11.66 -9.74 -15.69
C GLY A 151 -12.93 -9.76 -16.54
N PRO A 152 -13.86 -8.81 -16.34
CA PRO A 152 -15.13 -8.77 -17.08
C PRO A 152 -14.97 -8.23 -18.52
N GLY A 153 -14.09 -8.85 -19.31
CA GLY A 153 -13.78 -8.43 -20.69
C GLY A 153 -12.64 -7.42 -20.76
N GLU A 154 -12.70 -6.52 -21.75
CA GLU A 154 -11.66 -5.53 -21.99
C GLU A 154 -11.61 -4.47 -20.88
N GLN A 155 -10.40 -4.23 -20.38
CA GLN A 155 -10.13 -3.23 -19.35
C GLN A 155 -8.92 -2.40 -19.80
N TRP A 156 -8.98 -1.10 -19.59
CA TRP A 156 -7.90 -0.19 -19.91
C TRP A 156 -7.74 0.85 -18.81
N LEU A 157 -6.56 1.46 -18.78
CA LEU A 157 -6.24 2.60 -17.95
C LEU A 157 -5.86 3.75 -18.89
N GLU A 158 -6.58 4.85 -18.81
CA GLU A 158 -6.35 6.01 -19.65
C GLU A 158 -5.81 7.18 -18.82
N VAL A 159 -4.84 7.89 -19.36
CA VAL A 159 -4.28 9.10 -18.75
C VAL A 159 -4.16 10.18 -19.81
N SER A 160 -4.89 11.26 -19.60
CA SER A 160 -4.88 12.43 -20.49
C SER A 160 -3.64 13.31 -20.28
N GLN A 161 -3.13 13.40 -19.05
CA GLN A 161 -1.95 14.18 -18.70
C GLN A 161 -1.19 13.54 -17.53
N LEU A 162 0.14 13.50 -17.63
CA LEU A 162 1.04 13.09 -16.56
C LEU A 162 2.16 14.11 -16.43
N GLU A 163 2.38 14.60 -15.21
CA GLU A 163 3.47 15.51 -14.89
C GLU A 163 4.20 15.04 -13.62
N ILE A 164 5.53 15.02 -13.67
CA ILE A 164 6.39 14.68 -12.53
C ILE A 164 7.45 15.77 -12.40
N ARG A 165 7.43 16.46 -11.25
CA ARG A 165 8.40 17.50 -10.90
C ARG A 165 9.27 17.02 -9.73
N LYS A 166 10.53 17.44 -9.71
CA LYS A 166 11.49 17.14 -8.65
C LYS A 166 11.77 18.37 -7.81
#